data_AF-A0A1U7DDH3-F1
#
_entry.id   AF-A0A1U7DDH3-F1
#
_cell.length_a   1.000
_cell.length_b   1.000
_cell.length_c   1.000
_cell.angle_alpha   90.00
_cell.angle_beta   90.00
_cell.angle_gamma   90.00
#
_symmetry.space_group_name_H-M   'P 1'
#
loop_
_entity.id
_entity.type
_entity.pdbx_description
1 polymer ?
#
loop_
_entity_poly.entity_id
_entity_poly.type
_entity_poly.pdbx_seq_one_letter_code
_entity_poly.pdbx_strand_id
1 'polypeptide(L)'
;MNSEQFSSVWDAIESTPEEADNMKVRSALMQAIDNRIKAEGWSQTEAAKRLGATQPRVSDLTRGKTELFSIDALEAMMNTAKR
;
A
#
# COMPACT_ATOMS: atom_id res chain seq x y z
N MET A 1 13.20 12.08 -30.84
CA MET A 1 12.15 11.81 -29.84
C MET A 1 12.55 10.53 -29.14
N ASN A 2 13.04 10.62 -27.90
CA ASN A 2 13.43 9.44 -27.13
C ASN A 2 12.19 8.99 -26.35
N SER A 3 11.62 7.85 -26.73
CA SER A 3 10.59 7.20 -25.92
C SER A 3 11.29 6.47 -24.79
N GLU A 4 11.52 7.15 -23.67
CA GLU A 4 11.97 6.50 -22.45
C GLU A 4 10.87 5.53 -22.00
N GLN A 5 11.12 4.24 -22.20
CA GLN A 5 10.26 3.16 -21.73
C GLN A 5 10.63 2.88 -20.28
N PHE A 6 9.81 3.36 -19.35
CA PHE A 6 9.94 3.06 -17.93
C PHE A 6 9.30 1.71 -17.63
N SER A 7 9.98 0.85 -16.87
CA SER A 7 9.50 -0.47 -16.48
C SER A 7 8.43 -0.43 -15.39
N SER A 8 8.32 0.70 -14.66
CA SER A 8 7.26 0.97 -13.69
C SER A 8 6.90 2.46 -13.68
N VAL A 9 5.65 2.76 -13.32
CA VAL A 9 5.13 4.14 -13.15
C VAL A 9 6.02 4.97 -12.21
N TRP A 10 6.58 4.35 -11.17
CA TRP A 10 7.46 5.02 -10.23
C TRP A 10 8.82 5.39 -10.80
N ASP A 11 9.33 4.67 -11.81
CA ASP A 11 10.60 5.01 -12.46
C ASP A 11 10.50 6.29 -13.30
N ALA A 12 9.27 6.67 -13.68
CA ALA A 12 8.98 7.89 -14.42
C ALA A 12 8.67 9.10 -13.53
N ILE A 13 8.38 8.87 -12.24
CA ILE A 13 7.88 9.88 -11.31
C ILE A 13 8.92 10.24 -10.25
N GLU A 14 9.67 9.25 -9.74
CA GLU A 14 10.62 9.45 -8.65
C GLU A 14 11.96 9.99 -9.15
N SER A 15 12.60 10.78 -8.29
CA SER A 15 13.87 11.46 -8.64
C SER A 15 15.06 10.51 -8.61
N THR A 16 14.94 9.40 -7.87
CA THR A 16 15.99 8.40 -7.73
C THR A 16 15.44 6.98 -7.90
N PRO A 17 16.27 6.02 -8.40
CA PRO A 17 15.87 4.62 -8.46
C PRO A 17 15.50 4.02 -7.10
N GLU A 18 16.15 4.47 -6.02
CA GLU A 18 15.87 4.00 -4.65
C GLU A 18 14.47 4.44 -4.17
N GLU A 19 14.09 5.69 -4.43
CA GLU A 19 12.73 6.18 -4.17
C GLU A 19 11.71 5.41 -5.01
N ALA A 20 12.00 5.17 -6.30
CA ALA A 20 11.13 4.40 -7.19
C ALA A 20 10.90 2.97 -6.66
N ASP A 21 11.95 2.28 -6.24
CA ASP A 21 11.85 0.93 -5.69
C ASP A 21 11.09 0.90 -4.35
N ASN A 22 11.34 1.88 -3.48
CA ASN A 22 10.58 2.04 -2.24
C ASN A 22 9.09 2.22 -2.51
N MET A 23 8.72 3.02 -3.51
CA MET A 23 7.32 3.25 -3.87
C MET A 23 6.68 2.01 -4.50
N LYS A 24 7.41 1.27 -5.37
CA LYS A 24 6.96 -0.02 -5.92
C LYS A 24 6.60 -1.00 -4.81
N VAL A 25 7.48 -1.18 -3.82
CA VAL A 25 7.27 -2.11 -2.71
C VAL A 25 6.06 -1.69 -1.86
N ARG A 26 5.97 -0.40 -1.49
CA ARG A 26 4.83 0.11 -0.71
C ARG A 26 3.51 -0.07 -1.45
N SER A 27 3.45 0.30 -2.73
CA SER A 27 2.24 0.13 -3.54
C SER A 27 1.81 -1.33 -3.65
N ALA A 28 2.77 -2.26 -3.83
CA ALA A 28 2.47 -3.69 -3.89
C ALA A 28 1.89 -4.22 -2.56
N LEU A 29 2.47 -3.82 -1.42
CA LEU A 29 1.97 -4.19 -0.09
C LEU A 29 0.58 -3.59 0.18
N MET A 30 0.37 -2.32 -0.15
CA MET A 30 -0.94 -1.68 -0.02
C MET A 30 -2.01 -2.39 -0.86
N GLN A 31 -1.68 -2.74 -2.10
CA GLN A 31 -2.57 -3.47 -2.98
C GLN A 31 -2.90 -4.86 -2.43
N ALA A 32 -1.92 -5.56 -1.86
CA ALA A 32 -2.15 -6.86 -1.21
C ALA A 32 -3.12 -6.74 -0.01
N ILE A 33 -2.95 -5.72 0.82
CA ILE A 33 -3.85 -5.46 1.96
C ILE A 33 -5.26 -5.09 1.47
N ASP A 34 -5.39 -4.19 0.49
CA ASP A 34 -6.68 -3.79 -0.08
C ASP A 34 -7.42 -4.97 -0.74
N ASN A 35 -6.70 -5.81 -1.49
CA ASN A 35 -7.25 -7.03 -2.06
C ASN A 35 -7.77 -7.99 -0.99
N ARG A 36 -7.04 -8.13 0.14
CA ARG A 36 -7.50 -8.94 1.26
C ARG A 36 -8.77 -8.37 1.91
N ILE A 37 -8.82 -7.06 2.15
CA ILE A 37 -10.01 -6.39 2.69
C ILE A 37 -11.24 -6.70 1.80
N LYS A 38 -11.09 -6.60 0.48
CA LYS A 38 -12.15 -6.89 -0.49
C LYS A 38 -12.53 -8.38 -0.52
N ALA A 39 -11.55 -9.28 -0.53
CA ALA A 39 -11.77 -10.71 -0.58
C ALA A 39 -12.53 -11.23 0.65
N GLU A 40 -12.25 -10.65 1.82
CA GLU A 40 -12.91 -10.98 3.08
C GLU A 40 -14.23 -10.22 3.29
N GLY A 41 -14.57 -9.28 2.40
CA GLY A 41 -15.78 -8.47 2.48
C GLY A 41 -15.82 -7.50 3.67
N TRP A 42 -14.66 -7.12 4.22
CA TRP A 42 -14.61 -6.25 5.39
C TRP A 42 -14.96 -4.81 5.05
N SER A 43 -15.80 -4.20 5.88
CA SER A 43 -15.88 -2.74 5.95
C SER A 43 -14.55 -2.13 6.43
N GLN A 44 -14.33 -0.83 6.19
CA GLN A 44 -13.12 -0.15 6.69
C GLN A 44 -12.98 -0.24 8.23
N THR A 45 -14.10 -0.24 8.95
CA THR A 45 -14.11 -0.36 10.41
C THR A 45 -13.74 -1.76 10.88
N GLU A 46 -14.19 -2.81 10.18
CA GLU A 46 -13.81 -4.19 10.49
C GLU A 46 -12.36 -4.45 10.14
N ALA A 47 -11.92 -4.00 8.97
CA ALA A 47 -10.53 -4.05 8.55
C ALA A 47 -9.61 -3.35 9.56
N ALA A 48 -10.01 -2.20 10.11
CA ALA A 48 -9.24 -1.52 11.15
C ALA A 48 -9.02 -2.42 12.39
N LYS A 49 -10.09 -3.08 12.88
CA LYS A 49 -9.98 -4.01 14.01
C LYS A 49 -9.11 -5.23 13.68
N ARG A 50 -9.25 -5.79 12.47
CA ARG A 50 -8.54 -6.99 12.02
C ARG A 50 -7.05 -6.72 11.80
N LEU A 51 -6.72 -5.59 11.18
CA LEU A 51 -5.36 -5.16 10.82
C LEU A 51 -4.63 -4.44 11.95
N GLY A 52 -5.27 -4.25 13.12
CA GLY A 52 -4.67 -3.52 14.25
C GLY A 52 -4.43 -2.04 13.95
N ALA A 53 -5.28 -1.43 13.14
CA ALA A 53 -5.18 -0.04 12.71
C ALA A 53 -6.42 0.78 13.12
N THR A 54 -6.39 2.08 12.88
CA THR A 54 -7.57 2.94 13.00
C THR A 54 -8.36 2.96 11.68
N GLN A 55 -9.66 3.26 11.73
CA GLN A 55 -10.47 3.38 10.51
C GLN A 55 -9.94 4.46 9.55
N PRO A 56 -9.55 5.68 9.99
CA PRO A 56 -8.92 6.66 9.09
C PRO A 56 -7.69 6.11 8.38
N ARG A 57 -6.85 5.34 9.08
CA ARG A 57 -5.64 4.73 8.49
C ARG A 57 -5.98 3.69 7.43
N VAL A 58 -7.00 2.87 7.63
CA VAL A 58 -7.51 1.98 6.56
C VAL A 58 -8.10 2.77 5.39
N SER A 59 -8.75 3.90 5.69
CA SER A 59 -9.30 4.80 4.68
C SER A 59 -8.21 5.43 3.81
N ASP A 60 -7.07 5.82 4.40
CA ASP A 60 -5.92 6.32 3.65
C ASP A 60 -5.28 5.22 2.79
N LEU A 61 -5.18 4.00 3.32
CA LEU A 61 -4.65 2.84 2.60
C LEU A 61 -5.47 2.52 1.35
N THR A 62 -6.79 2.38 1.51
CA THR A 62 -7.71 2.04 0.40
C THR A 62 -7.87 3.16 -0.64
N ARG A 63 -7.43 4.39 -0.31
CA ARG A 63 -7.33 5.51 -1.27
C ARG A 63 -5.96 5.64 -1.93
N GLY A 64 -5.01 4.74 -1.63
CA GLY A 64 -3.70 4.69 -2.29
C GLY A 64 -2.72 5.77 -1.85
N LYS A 65 -2.90 6.36 -0.66
CA LYS A 65 -1.98 7.38 -0.09
C LYS A 65 -0.65 6.79 0.36
N THR A 66 0.16 6.35 -0.61
CA THR A 66 1.38 5.56 -0.42
C THR A 66 2.43 6.29 0.43
N GLU A 67 2.47 7.61 0.34
CA GLU A 67 3.34 8.50 1.12
C GLU A 67 3.10 8.45 2.63
N LEU A 68 1.90 8.04 3.08
CA LEU A 68 1.55 7.97 4.51
C LEU A 68 1.97 6.65 5.19
N PHE A 69 2.57 5.74 4.43
CA PHE A 69 2.92 4.41 4.90
C PHE A 69 4.41 4.12 4.68
N SER A 70 5.08 3.69 5.75
CA SER A 70 6.36 2.98 5.63
C SER A 70 6.13 1.52 5.27
N ILE A 71 7.15 0.86 4.73
CA ILE A 71 7.14 -0.58 4.47
C ILE A 71 6.85 -1.33 5.77
N ASP A 72 7.56 -1.02 6.86
CA ASP A 72 7.35 -1.64 8.18
C ASP A 72 5.90 -1.53 8.67
N ALA A 73 5.25 -0.38 8.44
CA ALA A 73 3.86 -0.20 8.84
C ALA A 73 2.90 -1.09 8.02
N LEU A 74 3.17 -1.27 6.74
CA LEU A 74 2.37 -2.14 5.86
C LEU A 74 2.60 -3.61 6.20
N GLU A 75 3.84 -4.02 6.47
CA GLU A 75 4.14 -5.37 6.95
C GLU A 75 3.46 -5.66 8.29
N ALA A 76 3.49 -4.71 9.22
CA ALA A 76 2.80 -4.84 10.51
C ALA A 76 1.28 -5.03 10.32
N MET A 77 0.64 -4.26 9.43
CA MET A 77 -0.79 -4.41 9.13
C MET A 77 -1.10 -5.77 8.49
N MET A 78 -0.27 -6.23 7.55
CA MET A 78 -0.44 -7.52 6.86
C MET A 78 -0.31 -8.71 7.82
N ASN A 79 0.66 -8.65 8.74
CA ASN A 79 0.95 -9.72 9.70
C ASN A 79 0.00 -9.73 10.91
N THR A 80 -0.55 -8.57 11.29
CA THR A 80 -1.48 -8.45 12.43
C THR A 80 -2.86 -9.05 12.13
N ALA A 81 -3.20 -9.21 10.85
CA ALA A 81 -4.51 -9.64 10.39
C ALA A 81 -4.97 -10.98 10.99
N LYS A 82 -5.74 -10.89 12.09
CA LYS A 82 -6.26 -12.05 12.82
C LYS A 82 -7.32 -12.78 11.98
N ARG A 83 -7.13 -14.10 11.84
CA ARG A 83 -8.08 -15.02 11.19
C ARG A 83 -9.46 -14.92 11.86
#